data_AF-A0A527VLE7-F1
#
_entry.id   AF-A0A527VLE7-F1
#
_cell.length_a   1.000
_cell.length_b   1.000
_cell.length_c   1.000
_cell.angle_alpha   90.00
_cell.angle_beta   90.00
_cell.angle_gamma   90.00
#
_symmetry.space_group_name_H-M   'P 1'
#
loop_
_entity.id
_entity.type
_entity.pdbx_description
1 polymer ?
#
loop_
_entity_poly.entity_id
_entity_poly.type
_entity_poly.pdbx_seq_one_letter_code
_entity_poly.pdbx_strand_id
1 'polypeptide(L)' 'DTVTEARLAIAMAQAGGIGVIHRNFTPAEQAEQVRQVKKFESGMVVNPVTIGPDATLADALALMRANGISG' A
#
# COMPACT_ATOMS: atom_id res chain seq x y z
N ASP A 1 -6.47 5.41 20.46
CA ASP A 1 -5.07 5.56 20.01
C ASP A 1 -4.21 4.32 20.02
N THR A 2 -4.65 3.17 20.52
CA THR A 2 -3.79 1.97 20.52
C THR A 2 -4.36 0.78 19.75
N VAL A 3 -5.56 0.92 19.18
CA VAL A 3 -6.32 -0.27 18.76
C VAL A 3 -6.24 -0.45 17.25
N THR A 4 -6.83 0.42 16.44
CA THR A 4 -6.96 0.13 15.00
C THR A 4 -6.68 1.35 14.13
N GLU A 5 -5.50 1.35 13.52
CA GLU A 5 -5.09 2.22 12.41
C GLU A 5 -5.06 1.41 11.11
N ALA A 6 -4.71 2.03 9.98
CA ALA A 6 -4.73 1.40 8.66
C ALA A 6 -3.99 0.06 8.64
N ARG A 7 -2.84 -0.04 9.31
CA ARG A 7 -2.05 -1.28 9.37
C ARG A 7 -2.82 -2.46 9.96
N LEU A 8 -3.51 -2.26 11.09
CA LEU A 8 -4.28 -3.35 11.70
C LEU A 8 -5.55 -3.64 10.88
N ALA A 9 -6.20 -2.60 10.36
CA ALA A 9 -7.40 -2.79 9.53
C ALA A 9 -7.09 -3.58 8.24
N ILE A 10 -5.93 -3.34 7.61
CA ILE A 10 -5.43 -4.12 6.48
C ILE A 10 -5.21 -5.58 6.90
N ALA A 11 -4.48 -5.83 7.99
CA ALA A 11 -4.20 -7.18 8.45
C ALA A 11 -5.50 -7.97 8.76
N MET A 12 -6.48 -7.33 9.39
CA MET A 12 -7.79 -7.92 9.65
C MET A 12 -8.53 -8.25 8.36
N ALA A 13 -8.55 -7.34 7.37
CA ALA A 13 -9.20 -7.57 6.08
C ALA A 13 -8.55 -8.71 5.30
N GLN A 14 -7.21 -8.79 5.30
CA GLN A 14 -6.47 -9.89 4.67
C GLN A 14 -6.76 -11.25 5.32
N ALA A 15 -7.08 -11.28 6.62
CA ALA A 15 -7.51 -12.48 7.33
C ALA A 15 -9.00 -12.82 7.14
N GLY A 16 -9.72 -12.06 6.30
CA GLY A 16 -11.16 -12.23 6.05
C GLY A 16 -12.08 -11.56 7.09
N GLY A 17 -11.51 -10.72 7.98
CA GLY A 17 -12.22 -9.97 8.99
C GLY A 17 -12.50 -8.52 8.61
N ILE A 18 -12.86 -7.71 9.61
CA ILE A 18 -13.13 -6.26 9.45
C ILE A 18 -12.33 -5.46 10.48
N GLY A 19 -11.73 -4.36 10.05
CA GLY A 19 -11.09 -3.37 10.93
C GLY A 19 -11.88 -2.07 10.97
N VAL A 20 -12.06 -1.51 12.16
CA VAL A 20 -12.75 -0.21 12.37
C VAL A 20 -11.74 0.83 12.84
N ILE A 21 -11.52 1.88 12.06
CA ILE A 21 -10.59 2.97 12.41
C ILE A 21 -11.17 3.79 13.56
N HIS A 22 -10.41 4.01 14.63
CA HIS A 22 -10.89 4.79 15.76
C HIS A 22 -11.09 6.28 15.41
N ARG A 23 -11.87 6.99 16.24
CA ARG A 23 -12.28 8.39 16.03
C ARG A 23 -11.30 9.45 16.54
N ASN A 24 -10.13 9.04 17.00
CA ASN A 24 -9.16 9.96 17.61
C ASN A 24 -8.16 10.46 16.56
N PHE A 25 -8.74 10.94 15.46
CA PHE A 25 -8.12 11.58 14.33
C PHE A 25 -9.02 12.75 13.96
N THR A 26 -8.48 13.76 13.30
CA THR A 26 -9.34 14.68 12.56
C THR A 26 -10.08 13.92 11.44
N PRO A 27 -11.23 14.42 10.96
CA PRO A 27 -11.94 13.78 9.84
C PRO A 27 -11.05 13.57 8.60
N ALA A 28 -10.11 14.50 8.34
CA ALA A 28 -9.18 14.39 7.23
C ALA A 28 -8.17 13.25 7.40
N GLU A 29 -7.59 13.11 8.60
CA GLU A 29 -6.64 12.03 8.94
C GLU A 29 -7.33 10.67 8.96
N GLN A 30 -8.54 10.58 9.52
CA GLN A 30 -9.32 9.34 9.52
C GLN A 30 -9.64 8.89 8.09
N ALA A 31 -10.00 9.84 7.21
CA ALA A 31 -10.22 9.55 5.79
C ALA A 31 -8.93 9.08 5.09
N GLU A 32 -7.75 9.57 5.50
CA GLU A 32 -6.48 9.07 4.97
C GLU A 32 -6.20 7.63 5.41
N GLN A 33 -6.48 7.28 6.67
CA GLN A 33 -6.39 5.89 7.14
C GLN A 33 -7.28 4.96 6.30
N VAL A 34 -8.53 5.37 6.02
CA VAL A 34 -9.46 4.61 5.16
C VAL A 34 -8.91 4.49 3.73
N ARG A 35 -8.36 5.57 3.15
CA ARG A 35 -7.75 5.54 1.81
C ARG A 35 -6.58 4.56 1.74
N GLN A 36 -5.74 4.49 2.76
CA GLN A 36 -4.63 3.53 2.82
C GLN A 36 -5.12 2.08 2.80
N VAL A 37 -6.16 1.74 3.59
CA VAL A 37 -6.77 0.41 3.59
C VAL A 37 -7.35 0.06 2.21
N LYS A 38 -8.09 0.99 1.58
CA LYS A 38 -8.69 0.73 0.26
C LYS A 38 -7.66 0.60 -0.85
N LYS A 39 -6.59 1.39 -0.84
CA LYS A 39 -5.49 1.29 -1.80
C LYS A 39 -4.81 -0.08 -1.75
N PHE A 40 -4.68 -0.65 -0.55
CA PHE A 40 -4.02 -1.93 -0.33
C PHE A 40 -4.71 -3.11 -1.04
N GLU A 41 -6.05 -3.14 -1.04
CA GLU A 41 -6.85 -4.18 -1.71
C GLU A 41 -6.82 -4.02 -3.25
N SER A 42 -6.83 -2.78 -3.73
CA SER A 42 -6.98 -2.48 -5.16
C SER A 42 -5.73 -2.73 -6.03
N GLY A 43 -4.64 -3.29 -5.49
CA GLY A 43 -3.40 -3.52 -6.26
C GLY A 43 -2.85 -2.24 -6.91
N MET A 44 -3.26 -1.06 -6.42
CA MET A 44 -2.90 0.22 -7.02
C MET A 44 -1.49 0.54 -6.56
N VAL A 45 -0.51 0.27 -7.44
CA VAL A 45 0.88 0.67 -7.22
C VAL A 45 0.92 2.20 -7.20
N VAL A 46 1.02 2.78 -6.01
CA VAL A 46 1.23 4.21 -5.83
C VAL A 46 2.69 4.49 -6.19
N ASN A 47 2.93 5.36 -7.18
CA ASN A 47 4.24 5.61 -7.77
C ASN A 47 4.87 4.35 -8.40
N PRO A 48 4.31 3.84 -9.51
CA PRO A 48 4.90 2.70 -10.19
C PRO A 48 6.32 3.03 -10.63
N VAL A 49 7.25 2.15 -10.28
CA VAL A 49 8.59 2.20 -10.87
C VAL A 49 8.43 1.70 -12.31
N THR A 50 8.64 2.60 -13.27
CA THR A 50 8.46 2.32 -14.69
C THR A 50 9.80 2.27 -15.39
N ILE A 51 9.86 1.52 -16.49
CA ILE A 51 11.03 1.42 -17.34
C ILE A 51 10.62 1.67 -18.79
N GLY A 52 11.46 2.41 -19.54
CA GLY A 52 11.19 2.73 -20.94
C GLY A 52 11.38 1.52 -21.86
N PRO A 53 10.77 1.53 -23.06
CA PRO A 53 10.82 0.39 -24.00
C PRO A 53 12.23 0.11 -24.55
N ASP A 54 13.11 1.12 -24.55
CA ASP A 54 14.48 1.01 -25.04
C ASP A 54 15.48 0.57 -23.96
N ALA A 55 15.03 0.39 -22.72
CA ALA A 55 15.90 -0.03 -21.63
C ALA A 55 16.27 -1.51 -21.75
N THR A 56 17.47 -1.86 -21.31
CA THR A 56 17.95 -3.23 -21.42
C THR A 56 17.36 -4.12 -20.32
N LEU A 57 17.39 -5.44 -20.53
CA LEU A 57 17.06 -6.40 -19.48
C LEU A 57 17.93 -6.22 -18.21
N ALA A 58 19.18 -5.79 -18.38
CA ALA A 58 20.07 -5.53 -17.26
C ALA A 58 19.57 -4.38 -16.39
N ASP A 59 19.02 -3.32 -17.00
CA ASP A 59 18.43 -2.17 -16.32
C ASP A 59 17.18 -2.58 -15.53
N ALA A 60 16.32 -3.40 -16.13
CA ALA A 60 15.14 -3.95 -15.45
C ALA A 60 15.53 -4.79 -14.23
N LEU A 61 16.52 -5.67 -14.35
CA LEU A 61 17.00 -6.50 -13.24
C LEU A 61 17.67 -5.67 -12.14
N ALA A 62 18.39 -4.61 -12.49
CA ALA A 62 18.99 -3.69 -11.52
C ALA A 62 17.90 -2.94 -10.75
N LEU A 63 16.86 -2.47 -11.45
CA LEU A 63 15.72 -1.76 -10.89
C LEU A 63 14.87 -2.66 -9.97
N MET A 64 14.64 -3.92 -10.36
CA MET A 64 13.99 -4.93 -9.53
C MET A 64 14.77 -5.21 -8.24
N ARG A 65 16.10 -5.40 -8.32
CA ARG A 65 16.96 -5.62 -7.15
C ARG A 65 16.99 -4.41 -6.21
N ALA A 66 17.10 -3.19 -6.76
CA ALA A 66 17.16 -1.97 -5.98
C ALA A 66 15.87 -1.70 -5.20
N ASN A 67 14.72 -2.13 -5.73
CA ASN A 67 13.41 -1.87 -5.14
C ASN A 67 12.75 -3.11 -4.51
N GLY A 68 13.41 -4.28 -4.55
CA GLY A 68 12.89 -5.52 -3.98
C GLY A 68 11.60 -6.04 -4.62
N ILE A 69 11.41 -5.81 -5.92
CA ILE A 69 10.17 -6.14 -6.67
C ILE A 69 10.44 -7.28 -7.64
N SER A 70 9.49 -8.20 -7.79
CA SER A 70 9.61 -9.36 -8.70
C SER A 70 9.12 -9.10 -10.13
N GLY A 71 8.52 -7.93 -10.41
CA GLY A 71 7.83 -7.61 -11.67
C GLY A 71 6.46 -7.01 -11.43
#